data_AF-A0A7I9XT41-F1
#
_entry.id   AF-A0A7I9XT41-F1
#
_cell.length_a   1.000
_cell.length_b   1.000
_cell.length_c   1.000
_cell.angle_alpha   90.00
_cell.angle_beta   90.00
_cell.angle_gamma   90.00
#
_symmetry.space_group_name_H-M   'P 1'
#
loop_
_entity.id
_entity.type
_entity.pdbx_description
1 polymer ?
#
loop_
_entity_poly.entity_id
_entity_poly.type
_entity_poly.pdbx_seq_one_letter_code
_entity_poly.pdbx_strand_id
1 'polypeptide(L)'
;MQEQVSHSHDSFEAARAQAAEYMGFTASERIITPKGEVFEIPNPSLLDDEQLARYDALQLEVESWDREDDEIDENGKVIRRGELKEPNRKNGVLVENYHIQLARAIFGDRYEAFKAAGGRAVDVTLIWQKMGRELAERRKADPKSDRGDQIVEAVSDTD
;
A
#
# COMPACT_ATOMS: atom_id res chain seq x y z
N MET A 1 -32.63 10.32 -18.87
CA MET A 1 -32.83 9.57 -17.60
C MET A 1 -31.44 9.11 -17.18
N GLN A 2 -30.78 9.82 -16.26
CA GLN A 2 -29.48 9.40 -15.75
C GLN A 2 -29.74 8.34 -14.67
N GLU A 3 -29.24 7.12 -14.86
CA GLU A 3 -29.22 6.09 -13.83
C GLU A 3 -28.36 6.58 -12.67
N GLN A 4 -28.97 6.81 -11.52
CA GLN A 4 -28.26 6.85 -10.25
C GLN A 4 -27.70 5.46 -9.99
N VAL A 5 -26.38 5.31 -10.11
CA VAL A 5 -25.69 4.12 -9.61
C VAL A 5 -25.83 4.15 -8.09
N SER A 6 -26.79 3.42 -7.53
CA SER A 6 -26.91 3.28 -6.08
C SER A 6 -25.74 2.44 -5.57
N HIS A 7 -24.79 3.07 -4.88
CA HIS A 7 -23.62 2.42 -4.26
C HIS A 7 -23.98 1.70 -2.95
N SER A 8 -25.08 0.95 -2.92
CA SER A 8 -25.43 0.08 -1.79
C SER A 8 -24.82 -1.29 -2.00
N HIS A 9 -24.04 -1.76 -1.02
CA HIS A 9 -23.44 -3.09 -1.03
C HIS A 9 -24.14 -3.95 0.03
N ASP A 10 -24.44 -5.20 -0.30
CA ASP A 10 -25.15 -6.13 0.60
C ASP A 10 -24.24 -6.67 1.73
N SER A 11 -22.93 -6.47 1.63
CA SER A 11 -21.96 -6.77 2.69
C SER A 11 -20.66 -5.98 2.53
N PHE A 12 -19.86 -5.90 3.61
CA PHE A 12 -18.52 -5.31 3.56
C PHE A 12 -17.55 -6.12 2.69
N GLU A 13 -17.75 -7.45 2.61
CA GLU A 13 -17.00 -8.30 1.69
C GLU A 13 -17.33 -7.97 0.24
N ALA A 14 -18.62 -7.73 -0.09
CA ALA A 14 -19.03 -7.29 -1.41
C ALA A 14 -18.49 -5.89 -1.75
N ALA A 15 -18.45 -4.97 -0.78
CA ALA A 15 -17.83 -3.66 -0.96
C ALA A 15 -16.32 -3.76 -1.21
N ARG A 16 -15.60 -4.64 -0.50
CA ARG A 16 -14.18 -4.93 -0.77
C ARG A 16 -13.99 -5.61 -2.12
N ALA A 17 -14.84 -6.56 -2.48
CA ALA A 17 -14.79 -7.24 -3.77
C ALA A 17 -15.01 -6.24 -4.92
N GLN A 18 -15.97 -5.32 -4.79
CA GLN A 18 -16.21 -4.26 -5.76
C GLN A 18 -15.06 -3.24 -5.81
N ALA A 19 -14.48 -2.87 -4.66
CA ALA A 19 -13.27 -2.04 -4.62
C ALA A 19 -12.07 -2.75 -5.28
N ALA A 20 -11.95 -4.06 -5.07
CA ALA A 20 -10.94 -4.90 -5.70
C ALA A 20 -11.19 -5.04 -7.22
N GLU A 21 -12.44 -5.17 -7.67
CA GLU A 21 -12.80 -5.16 -9.09
C GLU A 21 -12.49 -3.81 -9.75
N TYR A 22 -12.80 -2.70 -9.07
CA TYR A 22 -12.45 -1.36 -9.53
C TYR A 22 -10.93 -1.17 -9.64
N MET A 23 -10.18 -1.71 -8.68
CA MET A 23 -8.72 -1.75 -8.72
C MET A 23 -8.18 -2.80 -9.72
N GLY A 24 -8.98 -3.78 -10.12
CA GLY A 24 -8.59 -4.88 -11.02
C GLY A 24 -7.32 -5.58 -10.55
N PHE A 25 -6.35 -5.76 -11.46
CA PHE A 25 -5.05 -6.42 -11.19
C PHE A 25 -4.21 -5.79 -10.07
N THR A 26 -4.50 -4.54 -9.64
CA THR A 26 -3.76 -3.88 -8.56
C THR A 26 -4.32 -4.18 -7.18
N ALA A 27 -5.42 -4.94 -7.06
CA ALA A 27 -6.08 -5.19 -5.79
C ALA A 27 -5.33 -6.19 -4.91
N SER A 28 -4.90 -7.32 -5.47
CA SER A 28 -4.14 -8.37 -4.78
C SER A 28 -3.38 -9.22 -5.79
N GLU A 29 -2.24 -9.79 -5.39
CA GLU A 29 -1.53 -10.83 -6.15
C GLU A 29 -1.72 -12.17 -5.43
N ARG A 30 -2.15 -13.20 -6.17
CA ARG A 30 -2.32 -14.55 -5.64
C ARG A 30 -1.20 -15.47 -6.12
N ILE A 31 -0.49 -16.06 -5.16
CA ILE A 31 0.56 -17.03 -5.41
C ILE A 31 0.00 -18.42 -5.10
N ILE A 32 -0.06 -19.27 -6.12
CA ILE A 32 -0.47 -20.67 -5.99
C ILE A 32 0.79 -21.53 -5.97
N THR A 33 0.97 -22.25 -4.87
CA THR A 33 2.13 -23.12 -4.68
C THR A 33 1.98 -24.42 -5.49
N PRO A 34 3.07 -25.17 -5.73
CA PRO A 34 2.97 -26.50 -6.37
C PRO A 34 2.06 -27.48 -5.62
N LYS A 35 1.81 -27.26 -4.33
CA LYS A 35 0.91 -28.07 -3.50
C LYS A 35 -0.55 -27.59 -3.53
N GLY A 36 -0.85 -26.54 -4.30
CA GLY A 36 -2.19 -25.97 -4.43
C GLY A 36 -2.56 -24.96 -3.34
N GLU A 37 -1.68 -24.69 -2.37
CA GLU A 37 -1.92 -23.64 -1.37
C GLU A 37 -1.91 -22.26 -2.01
N VAL A 38 -2.84 -21.40 -1.60
CA VAL A 38 -2.97 -20.03 -2.11
C VAL A 38 -2.55 -19.04 -1.04
N PHE A 39 -1.60 -18.17 -1.40
CA PHE A 39 -1.19 -17.02 -0.60
C PHE A 39 -1.58 -15.75 -1.35
N GLU A 40 -2.30 -14.86 -0.66
CA GLU A 40 -2.72 -13.58 -1.23
C GLU A 40 -1.89 -12.46 -0.60
N ILE A 41 -1.27 -11.65 -1.45
CA ILE A 41 -0.62 -10.40 -1.04
C ILE A 41 -1.55 -9.27 -1.47
N PRO A 42 -2.28 -8.64 -0.54
CA PRO A 42 -3.16 -7.52 -0.84
C PRO A 42 -2.39 -6.26 -1.19
N ASN A 43 -3.04 -5.36 -1.93
CA ASN A 43 -2.60 -3.98 -2.06
C ASN A 43 -2.52 -3.34 -0.67
N PRO A 44 -1.53 -2.46 -0.41
CA PRO A 44 -1.47 -1.70 0.84
C PRO A 44 -2.77 -0.98 1.22
N SER A 45 -3.56 -0.54 0.23
CA SER A 45 -4.84 0.16 0.44
C SER A 45 -6.00 -0.77 0.79
N LEU A 46 -5.79 -2.09 0.72
CA LEU A 46 -6.79 -3.14 0.94
C LEU A 46 -6.42 -4.08 2.08
N LEU A 47 -5.44 -3.71 2.91
CA LEU A 47 -5.11 -4.44 4.12
C LEU A 47 -6.31 -4.51 5.06
N ASP A 48 -6.52 -5.67 5.68
CA ASP A 48 -7.49 -5.82 6.76
C ASP A 48 -6.98 -5.19 8.07
N ASP A 49 -7.87 -5.08 9.07
CA ASP A 49 -7.58 -4.38 10.32
C ASP A 49 -6.40 -4.99 11.08
N GLU A 50 -6.22 -6.31 11.03
CA GLU A 50 -5.10 -6.98 11.69
C GLU A 50 -3.79 -6.76 10.95
N GLN A 51 -3.83 -6.84 9.61
CA GLN A 51 -2.69 -6.53 8.75
C GLN A 51 -2.25 -5.07 8.92
N LEU A 52 -3.20 -4.14 8.96
CA LEU A 52 -2.95 -2.71 9.22
C LEU A 52 -2.31 -2.52 10.59
N ALA A 53 -2.88 -3.11 11.65
CA ALA A 53 -2.32 -2.97 12.99
C ALA A 53 -0.86 -3.47 13.07
N ARG A 54 -0.56 -4.62 12.44
CA ARG A 54 0.82 -5.14 12.39
C ARG A 54 1.73 -4.28 11.52
N TYR A 55 1.22 -3.75 10.41
CA TYR A 55 1.98 -2.89 9.50
C TYR A 55 2.31 -1.55 10.15
N ASP A 56 1.35 -0.92 10.83
CA ASP A 56 1.54 0.34 11.55
C ASP A 56 2.51 0.17 12.71
N ALA A 57 2.41 -0.94 13.45
CA ALA A 57 3.39 -1.27 14.50
C ALA A 57 4.81 -1.40 13.92
N LEU A 58 4.95 -2.00 12.74
CA LEU A 58 6.23 -2.06 12.02
C LEU A 58 6.70 -0.66 11.58
N GLN A 59 5.82 0.19 11.06
CA GLN A 59 6.20 1.55 10.67
C GLN A 59 6.71 2.36 11.88
N LEU A 60 6.01 2.27 13.01
CA LEU A 60 6.42 2.91 14.26
C LEU A 60 7.76 2.35 14.76
N GLU A 61 7.94 1.04 14.67
CA GLU A 61 9.20 0.40 15.06
C GLU A 61 10.38 0.89 14.20
N VAL A 62 10.19 1.04 12.89
CA VAL A 62 11.20 1.58 11.95
C VAL A 62 11.62 3.00 12.31
N GLU A 63 10.73 3.82 12.88
CA GLU A 63 11.10 5.17 13.33
C GLU A 63 12.14 5.17 14.46
N SER A 64 12.18 4.09 15.25
CA SER A 64 13.08 3.92 16.39
C SER A 64 14.42 3.29 16.02
N TRP A 65 14.65 2.94 14.75
CA TRP A 65 15.90 2.36 14.30
C TRP A 65 17.00 3.40 14.17
N ASP A 66 18.23 2.94 14.36
CA ASP A 66 19.44 3.75 14.33
C ASP A 66 19.59 4.42 12.96
N ARG A 67 19.87 5.72 13.00
CA ARG A 67 20.09 6.56 11.82
C ARG A 67 21.50 7.13 11.81
N GLU A 68 21.95 7.53 10.63
CA GLU A 68 23.06 8.46 10.50
C GLU A 68 22.67 9.83 11.09
N ASP A 69 23.67 10.70 11.27
CA ASP A 69 23.44 12.02 11.82
C ASP A 69 22.54 12.86 10.89
N ASP A 70 21.69 13.69 11.49
CA ASP A 70 20.83 14.61 10.75
C ASP A 70 21.68 15.70 10.06
N GLU A 71 21.28 16.07 8.85
CA GLU A 71 21.86 17.20 8.14
C GLU A 71 21.22 18.48 8.70
N ILE A 72 22.04 19.35 9.29
CA ILE A 72 21.62 20.61 9.92
C ILE A 72 22.11 21.82 9.11
N ASP A 73 21.31 22.89 9.06
CA ASP A 73 21.74 24.17 8.50
C ASP A 73 22.61 24.97 9.49
N GLU A 74 23.13 26.11 9.02
CA GLU A 74 23.95 27.04 9.81
C GLU A 74 23.22 27.59 11.06
N ASN A 75 21.89 27.50 11.10
CA ASN A 75 21.06 27.94 12.23
C ASN A 75 20.68 26.79 13.17
N GLY A 76 21.19 25.57 12.93
CA GLY A 76 20.90 24.38 13.71
C GLY A 76 19.54 23.74 13.41
N LYS A 77 18.89 24.11 12.31
CA LYS A 77 17.64 23.48 11.87
C LYS A 77 17.94 22.25 11.02
N VAL A 78 17.28 21.13 11.33
CA VAL A 78 17.36 19.90 10.53
C VAL A 78 16.77 20.16 9.13
N ILE A 79 17.61 20.04 8.10
CA ILE A 79 17.24 20.14 6.68
C ILE A 79 16.96 18.77 6.07
N ARG A 80 17.64 17.73 6.56
CA ARG A 80 17.38 16.35 6.17
C ARG A 80 17.60 15.43 7.37
N ARG A 81 16.62 14.58 7.65
CA ARG A 81 16.77 13.52 8.65
C ARG A 81 17.77 12.49 8.14
N GLY A 82 18.66 12.02 9.02
CA GLY A 82 19.62 10.98 8.71
C GLY A 82 18.96 9.71 8.18
N GLU A 83 19.63 9.07 7.24
CA GLU A 83 19.20 7.80 6.65
C GLU A 83 19.30 6.67 7.68
N LEU A 84 18.52 5.60 7.50
CA LEU A 84 18.64 4.42 8.33
C LEU A 84 19.99 3.76 8.11
N LYS A 85 20.66 3.32 9.19
CA LYS A 85 21.92 2.60 9.08
C LYS A 85 21.69 1.22 8.49
N GLU A 86 22.56 0.80 7.57
CA GLU A 86 22.54 -0.55 7.01
C GLU A 86 23.72 -1.41 7.51
N PRO A 87 23.50 -2.65 7.97
CA PRO A 87 22.19 -3.26 8.24
C PRO A 87 21.46 -2.56 9.38
N ASN A 88 20.11 -2.55 9.33
CA ASN A 88 19.25 -1.90 10.31
C ASN A 88 19.55 -2.36 11.73
N ARG A 89 19.59 -1.39 12.66
CA ARG A 89 19.86 -1.63 14.08
C ARG A 89 18.91 -0.82 14.95
N LYS A 90 18.80 -1.22 16.21
CA LYS A 90 18.16 -0.45 17.27
C LYS A 90 19.06 -0.47 18.49
N ASN A 91 19.51 0.71 18.92
CA ASN A 91 20.47 0.86 20.02
C ASN A 91 21.76 0.04 19.77
N GLY A 92 22.24 0.01 18.53
CA GLY A 92 23.44 -0.72 18.11
C GLY A 92 23.23 -2.22 17.89
N VAL A 93 22.06 -2.78 18.18
CA VAL A 93 21.75 -4.21 18.02
C VAL A 93 21.05 -4.44 16.68
N LEU A 94 21.51 -5.45 15.93
CA LEU A 94 20.89 -5.85 14.65
C LEU A 94 19.41 -6.18 14.86
N VAL A 95 18.53 -5.56 14.09
CA VAL A 95 17.10 -5.91 14.04
C VAL A 95 16.84 -6.89 12.90
N GLU A 96 15.72 -7.62 12.99
CA GLU A 96 15.28 -8.50 11.89
C GLU A 96 15.12 -7.70 10.59
N ASN A 97 15.43 -8.31 9.44
CA ASN A 97 15.31 -7.62 8.16
C ASN A 97 13.87 -7.10 7.93
N TYR A 98 13.75 -5.87 7.44
CA TYR A 98 12.46 -5.22 7.20
C TYR A 98 11.50 -6.05 6.34
N HIS A 99 11.99 -6.70 5.28
CA HIS A 99 11.14 -7.49 4.41
C HIS A 99 10.54 -8.70 5.14
N ILE A 100 11.30 -9.31 6.05
CA ILE A 100 10.82 -10.42 6.89
C ILE A 100 9.72 -9.93 7.82
N GLN A 101 9.95 -8.81 8.50
CA GLN A 101 8.94 -8.21 9.39
C GLN A 101 7.69 -7.80 8.62
N LEU A 102 7.84 -7.24 7.42
CA LEU A 102 6.72 -6.89 6.54
C LEU A 102 5.93 -8.14 6.14
N ALA A 103 6.60 -9.20 5.68
CA ALA A 103 5.92 -10.44 5.32
C ALA A 103 5.18 -11.06 6.53
N ARG A 104 5.72 -10.95 7.75
CA ARG A 104 5.01 -11.32 8.98
C ARG A 104 3.80 -10.42 9.26
N ALA A 105 3.90 -9.12 8.99
CA ALA A 105 2.76 -8.22 9.11
C ALA A 105 1.61 -8.60 8.16
N ILE A 106 1.94 -9.01 6.92
CA ILE A 106 0.93 -9.39 5.93
C ILE A 106 0.34 -10.78 6.21
N PHE A 107 1.16 -11.77 6.50
CA PHE A 107 0.71 -13.16 6.64
C PHE A 107 0.35 -13.58 8.07
N GLY A 108 0.79 -12.83 9.09
CA GLY A 108 0.60 -13.21 10.49
C GLY A 108 1.06 -14.65 10.77
N ASP A 109 0.20 -15.46 11.37
CA ASP A 109 0.44 -16.87 11.69
C ASP A 109 0.72 -17.73 10.44
N ARG A 110 0.29 -17.29 9.25
CA ARG A 110 0.54 -18.00 7.99
C ARG A 110 1.95 -17.76 7.43
N TYR A 111 2.76 -16.88 8.04
CA TYR A 111 4.09 -16.57 7.52
C TYR A 111 5.01 -17.80 7.43
N GLU A 112 5.01 -18.66 8.44
CA GLU A 112 5.86 -19.86 8.40
C GLU A 112 5.39 -20.86 7.33
N ALA A 113 4.08 -20.96 7.08
CA ALA A 113 3.53 -21.74 5.97
C ALA A 113 3.94 -21.16 4.61
N PHE A 114 3.85 -19.83 4.45
CA PHE A 114 4.30 -19.12 3.26
C PHE A 114 5.78 -19.41 2.96
N LYS A 115 6.63 -19.31 3.98
CA LYS A 115 8.06 -19.61 3.88
C LYS A 115 8.32 -21.08 3.54
N ALA A 116 7.63 -22.01 4.20
CA ALA A 116 7.75 -23.45 3.95
C ALA A 116 7.29 -23.85 2.54
N ALA A 117 6.37 -23.08 1.95
CA ALA A 117 5.92 -23.24 0.59
C ALA A 117 6.88 -22.66 -0.47
N GLY A 118 8.02 -22.09 -0.05
CA GLY A 118 9.03 -21.49 -0.93
C GLY A 118 8.88 -19.98 -1.14
N GLY A 119 7.92 -19.34 -0.45
CA GLY A 119 7.75 -17.90 -0.48
C GLY A 119 8.94 -17.18 0.15
N ARG A 120 9.38 -16.07 -0.47
CA ARG A 120 10.47 -15.23 0.06
C ARG A 120 9.89 -13.92 0.54
N ALA A 121 10.37 -13.44 1.68
CA ALA A 121 9.89 -12.20 2.27
C ALA A 121 10.03 -10.98 1.33
N VAL A 122 11.08 -10.97 0.51
CA VAL A 122 11.31 -9.93 -0.52
C VAL A 122 10.20 -9.88 -1.59
N ASP A 123 9.53 -11.02 -1.86
CA ASP A 123 8.48 -11.09 -2.87
C ASP A 123 7.30 -10.18 -2.50
N VAL A 124 6.99 -10.03 -1.20
CA VAL A 124 5.94 -9.11 -0.71
C VAL A 124 6.24 -7.67 -1.11
N THR A 125 7.47 -7.20 -0.87
CA THR A 125 7.86 -5.83 -1.22
C THR A 125 7.89 -5.62 -2.74
N LEU A 126 8.38 -6.59 -3.51
CA LEU A 126 8.41 -6.51 -4.97
C LEU A 126 6.98 -6.43 -5.57
N ILE A 127 6.05 -7.22 -5.02
CA ILE A 127 4.64 -7.21 -5.42
C ILE A 127 3.99 -5.87 -5.09
N TRP A 128 4.23 -5.31 -3.91
CA TRP A 128 3.75 -3.97 -3.56
C TRP A 128 4.34 -2.88 -4.47
N GLN A 129 5.62 -2.96 -4.83
CA GLN A 129 6.25 -2.04 -5.79
C GLN A 129 5.62 -2.15 -7.19
N LYS A 130 5.32 -3.38 -7.64
CA LYS A 130 4.60 -3.64 -8.89
C LYS A 130 3.22 -2.99 -8.86
N MET A 131 2.41 -3.25 -7.82
CA MET A 131 1.08 -2.67 -7.65
C MET A 131 1.11 -1.14 -7.62
N GLY A 132 2.06 -0.56 -6.88
CA GLY A 132 2.23 0.89 -6.81
C GLY A 132 2.58 1.51 -8.16
N ARG A 133 3.44 0.85 -8.95
CA ARG A 133 3.77 1.27 -10.32
C ARG A 133 2.55 1.20 -11.24
N GLU A 134 1.82 0.10 -11.22
CA GLU A 134 0.61 -0.07 -12.03
C GLU A 134 -0.45 0.99 -11.70
N LEU A 135 -0.64 1.31 -10.41
CA LEU A 135 -1.55 2.37 -9.99
C LEU A 135 -1.07 3.76 -10.43
N ALA A 136 0.23 4.04 -10.34
CA ALA A 136 0.80 5.29 -10.79
C ALA A 136 0.64 5.48 -12.31
N GLU A 137 0.87 4.43 -13.10
CA GLU A 137 0.70 4.49 -14.56
C GLU A 137 -0.77 4.68 -14.95
N ARG A 138 -1.72 4.03 -14.26
CA ARG A 138 -3.16 4.27 -14.49
C ARG A 138 -3.55 5.71 -14.17
N ARG A 139 -3.05 6.28 -13.08
CA ARG A 139 -3.31 7.69 -12.71
C ARG A 139 -2.77 8.67 -13.76
N LYS A 140 -1.62 8.36 -14.38
CA LYS A 140 -1.08 9.18 -15.48
C LYS A 140 -1.88 9.04 -16.77
N ALA A 141 -2.43 7.85 -17.03
CA ALA A 141 -3.18 7.55 -18.23
C ALA A 141 -4.66 8.02 -18.18
N ASP A 142 -5.21 8.33 -17.00
CA ASP A 142 -6.57 8.89 -16.84
C ASP A 142 -6.58 10.39 -17.16
N PRO A 143 -7.08 10.83 -18.34
CA PRO A 143 -7.16 12.23 -18.69
C PRO A 143 -8.40 12.84 -18.00
N LYS A 144 -8.20 13.40 -16.81
CA LYS A 144 -9.14 14.37 -16.20
C LYS A 144 -8.35 15.68 -16.08
N SER A 145 -8.56 16.76 -16.83
CA SER A 145 -9.78 17.27 -17.47
C SER A 145 -9.38 18.29 -18.54
N ASP A 146 -9.68 18.05 -19.82
CA ASP A 146 -9.62 19.07 -20.89
C ASP A 146 -11.04 19.54 -21.28
N ARG A 147 -12.00 19.38 -20.35
CA ARG A 147 -13.41 19.75 -20.54
C ARG A 147 -13.88 20.76 -19.48
N GLY A 148 -13.02 21.74 -19.23
CA GLY A 148 -13.30 22.89 -18.37
C GLY A 148 -13.46 24.18 -19.17
N ASP A 149 -14.12 24.15 -20.33
CA ASP A 149 -14.50 25.37 -21.05
C ASP A 149 -15.70 25.17 -22.00
N GLN A 150 -16.78 24.56 -21.48
CA GLN A 150 -18.10 24.75 -22.08
C GLN A 150 -18.91 25.61 -21.11
N ILE A 151 -18.81 26.90 -21.38
CA ILE A 151 -19.64 28.00 -20.92
C ILE A 151 -21.08 27.49 -20.74
N VAL A 152 -21.51 27.40 -19.48
CA VAL A 152 -22.92 27.25 -19.13
C VAL A 152 -23.64 28.51 -19.61
N GLU A 153 -24.43 28.34 -20.67
CA GLU A 153 -25.29 29.36 -21.24
C GLU A 153 -26.20 29.93 -20.14
N ALA A 154 -26.16 31.25 -19.96
CA ALA A 154 -26.94 31.96 -18.95
C ALA A 154 -28.43 31.73 -19.19
N VAL A 155 -29.11 31.14 -18.21
CA VAL A 155 -30.57 31.08 -18.19
C VAL A 155 -31.06 32.49 -17.89
N SER A 156 -31.72 33.12 -18.86
CA SER A 156 -32.37 34.42 -18.73
C SER A 156 -33.40 34.38 -17.61
N ASP A 157 -33.29 35.30 -16.65
CA ASP A 157 -34.35 35.59 -15.69
C ASP A 157 -35.63 36.01 -16.43
N THR A 158 -36.77 35.44 -16.04
CA THR A 158 -38.11 35.95 -16.34
C THR A 158 -38.94 35.81 -15.08
N ASP A 159 -39.00 36.89 -14.30
CA ASP A 159 -40.25 37.61 -13.96
C ASP A 159 -39.90 39.04 -13.50
#